data_AF-A0AAD5XGM5-F1
#
_entry.id   AF-A0AAD5XGM5-F1
#
_cell.length_a   1.000
_cell.length_b   1.000
_cell.length_c   1.000
_cell.angle_alpha   90.00
_cell.angle_beta   90.00
_cell.angle_gamma   90.00
#
_symmetry.space_group_name_H-M   'P 1'
#
loop_
_entity.id
_entity.type
_entity.pdbx_description
1 polymer ?
#
loop_
_entity_poly.entity_id
_entity_poly.type
_entity_poly.pdbx_seq_one_letter_code
_entity_poly.pdbx_strand_id
1 'polypeptide(L)'
;MQTYAQYAWIFAAGITLRCLLAGFGIWQDTASPVKYTDIDYSVFTDAARLVAAGSSPFARATYRYTPLLAWLLVVVNGKLLFGVCDLLTAVFIAKINLHKHRNPNEASINVIFEAFLWILNPFVAVISTRGNAESIIAVLVLATVYFLINRNISFAAVTFGLAVHLKVYAIIYALPFWLFIDCKNFLIENSKKTQSNVAKPQNRSQNQKLPINNGINQDLLSGLIAFIPQLGVSTFIGAKAATHGDIYFALFAQTFSFVMLNKVVTSQYFMWLSGY
;
A
#
# COMPACT_ATOMS: atom_id res chain seq x y z
N MET A 1 -26.92 7.15 5.08
CA MET A 1 -27.09 5.76 5.56
C MET A 1 -27.84 4.88 4.56
N GLN A 2 -28.91 5.37 3.90
CA GLN A 2 -29.67 4.61 2.88
C GLN A 2 -28.82 4.01 1.74
N THR A 3 -27.81 4.71 1.26
CA THR A 3 -26.95 4.24 0.16
C THR A 3 -26.15 2.99 0.50
N TYR A 4 -25.64 2.84 1.73
CA TYR A 4 -24.81 1.69 2.11
C TYR A 4 -25.61 0.38 2.22
N ALA A 5 -26.86 0.46 2.68
CA ALA A 5 -27.73 -0.70 2.81
C ALA A 5 -28.10 -1.31 1.45
N GLN A 6 -28.27 -0.46 0.42
CA GLN A 6 -28.60 -0.88 -0.94
C GLN A 6 -27.46 -1.69 -1.60
N TYR A 7 -26.21 -1.53 -1.18
CA TYR A 7 -25.04 -2.19 -1.78
C TYR A 7 -24.36 -3.20 -0.84
N ALA A 8 -24.98 -3.51 0.30
CA ALA A 8 -24.50 -4.54 1.22
C ALA A 8 -24.38 -5.92 0.53
N TRP A 9 -25.21 -6.18 -0.49
CA TRP A 9 -25.16 -7.42 -1.27
C TRP A 9 -23.82 -7.60 -2.00
N ILE A 10 -23.10 -6.53 -2.37
CA ILE A 10 -21.79 -6.62 -3.05
C ILE A 10 -20.74 -7.21 -2.09
N PHE A 11 -20.73 -6.73 -0.85
CA PHE A 11 -19.87 -7.29 0.19
C PHE A 11 -20.26 -8.74 0.50
N ALA A 12 -21.56 -9.05 0.56
CA ALA A 12 -22.03 -10.42 0.74
C ALA A 12 -21.58 -11.34 -0.41
N ALA A 13 -21.71 -10.89 -1.66
CA ALA A 13 -21.24 -11.62 -2.85
C ALA A 13 -19.71 -11.83 -2.81
N GLY A 14 -18.95 -10.81 -2.42
CA GLY A 14 -17.50 -10.89 -2.25
C GLY A 14 -17.02 -11.84 -1.16
N ILE A 15 -17.71 -11.84 -0.03
CA ILE A 15 -17.48 -12.80 1.07
C ILE A 15 -17.80 -14.21 0.57
N THR A 16 -18.94 -14.39 -0.08
CA THR A 16 -19.37 -15.68 -0.63
C THR A 16 -18.36 -16.22 -1.62
N LEU A 17 -17.88 -15.39 -2.56
CA LEU A 17 -16.82 -15.74 -3.50
C LEU A 17 -15.55 -16.22 -2.78
N ARG A 18 -15.10 -15.51 -1.74
CA ARG A 18 -13.91 -15.89 -0.96
C ARG A 18 -14.13 -17.18 -0.17
N CYS A 19 -15.31 -17.39 0.40
CA CYS A 19 -15.66 -18.64 1.08
C CYS A 19 -15.66 -19.83 0.11
N LEU A 20 -16.23 -19.67 -1.08
CA LEU A 20 -16.21 -20.69 -2.13
C LEU A 20 -14.80 -21.01 -2.59
N LEU A 21 -13.97 -19.98 -2.85
CA LEU A 21 -12.57 -20.16 -3.24
C LEU A 21 -11.72 -20.79 -2.14
N ALA A 22 -11.94 -20.42 -0.87
CA ALA A 22 -11.25 -21.03 0.26
C ALA A 22 -11.62 -22.52 0.40
N GLY A 23 -12.91 -22.87 0.25
CA GLY A 23 -13.37 -24.26 0.24
C GLY A 23 -12.80 -25.06 -0.94
N PHE A 24 -12.83 -24.47 -2.13
CA PHE A 24 -12.18 -25.04 -3.32
C PHE A 24 -10.68 -25.24 -3.10
N GLY A 25 -9.99 -24.29 -2.46
CA GLY A 25 -8.57 -24.39 -2.15
C GLY A 25 -8.24 -25.56 -1.24
N ILE A 26 -9.06 -25.82 -0.22
CA ILE A 26 -8.91 -27.01 0.66
C ILE A 26 -9.06 -28.28 -0.17
N TRP A 27 -10.10 -28.36 -1.00
CA TRP A 27 -10.32 -29.52 -1.87
C TRP A 27 -9.14 -29.72 -2.83
N GLN A 28 -8.72 -28.68 -3.55
CA GLN A 28 -7.61 -28.75 -4.52
C GLN A 28 -6.30 -29.15 -3.83
N ASP A 29 -6.00 -28.62 -2.65
CA ASP A 29 -4.80 -28.98 -1.90
C ASP A 29 -4.79 -30.45 -1.48
N THR A 30 -5.95 -31.10 -1.36
CA THR A 30 -6.05 -32.56 -1.11
C THR A 30 -6.10 -33.40 -2.37
N ALA A 31 -6.74 -32.91 -3.43
CA ALA A 31 -7.04 -33.67 -4.65
C ALA A 31 -5.94 -33.56 -5.72
N SER A 32 -5.09 -32.51 -5.67
CA SER A 32 -4.09 -32.22 -6.70
C SER A 32 -2.67 -32.15 -6.13
N PRO A 33 -1.66 -32.60 -6.90
CA PRO A 33 -0.26 -32.32 -6.58
C PRO A 33 0.04 -30.81 -6.67
N VAL A 34 -0.67 -30.06 -7.53
CA VAL A 34 -0.53 -28.61 -7.66
C VAL A 34 -1.38 -27.91 -6.61
N LYS A 35 -0.71 -27.33 -5.62
CA LYS A 35 -1.36 -26.66 -4.49
C LYS A 35 -2.01 -25.34 -4.88
N TYR A 36 -3.22 -25.14 -4.37
CA TYR A 36 -3.89 -23.86 -4.33
C TYR A 36 -3.21 -22.94 -3.31
N THR A 37 -2.86 -23.43 -2.13
CA THR A 37 -2.19 -22.60 -1.11
C THR A 37 -0.90 -21.97 -1.64
N ASP A 38 -0.69 -20.69 -1.33
CA ASP A 38 0.54 -19.96 -1.68
C ASP A 38 1.74 -20.62 -0.99
N ILE A 39 2.87 -20.71 -1.68
CA ILE A 39 4.10 -21.29 -1.13
C ILE A 39 4.58 -20.51 0.09
N ASP A 40 4.43 -19.17 0.05
CA ASP A 40 4.83 -18.29 1.14
C ASP A 40 3.97 -18.51 2.40
N TYR A 41 2.71 -18.95 2.24
CA TYR A 41 1.83 -19.22 3.38
C TYR A 41 2.38 -20.30 4.30
N SER A 42 3.00 -21.33 3.73
CA SER A 42 3.65 -22.39 4.50
C SER A 42 4.86 -21.87 5.28
N VAL A 43 5.65 -20.99 4.66
CA VAL A 43 6.81 -20.33 5.28
C VAL A 43 6.38 -19.46 6.46
N PHE A 44 5.29 -18.69 6.32
CA PHE A 44 4.76 -17.89 7.43
C PHE A 44 4.27 -18.76 8.59
N THR A 45 3.53 -19.83 8.26
CA THR A 45 2.92 -20.70 9.26
C THR A 45 3.98 -21.49 10.04
N ASP A 46 5.02 -21.98 9.35
CA ASP A 46 6.15 -22.65 10.00
C ASP A 46 6.90 -21.70 10.94
N ALA A 47 7.17 -20.47 10.50
CA ALA A 47 7.81 -19.45 11.33
C ALA A 47 6.97 -19.07 12.54
N ALA A 48 5.64 -18.97 12.39
CA ALA A 48 4.72 -18.75 13.51
C ALA A 48 4.78 -19.89 14.53
N ARG A 49 4.86 -21.16 14.09
CA ARG A 49 5.03 -22.31 15.00
C ARG A 49 6.36 -22.25 15.76
N LEU A 50 7.44 -21.83 15.10
CA LEU A 50 8.74 -21.65 15.76
C LEU A 50 8.68 -20.56 16.83
N VAL A 51 8.05 -19.42 16.51
CA VAL A 51 7.83 -18.32 17.47
C VAL A 51 6.99 -18.79 18.65
N ALA A 52 5.92 -19.54 18.40
CA ALA A 52 5.07 -20.11 19.46
C ALA A 52 5.85 -21.09 20.36
N ALA A 53 6.86 -21.77 19.82
CA ALA A 53 7.78 -22.64 20.56
C ALA A 53 8.94 -21.88 21.24
N GLY A 54 8.96 -20.54 21.21
CA GLY A 54 10.02 -19.71 21.78
C GLY A 54 11.29 -19.59 20.93
N SER A 55 11.27 -20.11 19.71
CA SER A 55 12.38 -20.02 18.75
C SER A 55 12.29 -18.75 17.88
N SER A 56 13.41 -18.37 17.26
CA SER A 56 13.44 -17.30 16.27
C SER A 56 12.68 -17.71 14.98
N PRO A 57 11.86 -16.83 14.37
CA PRO A 57 11.20 -17.13 13.09
C PRO A 57 12.21 -17.36 11.96
N PHE A 58 13.41 -16.78 12.07
CA PHE A 58 14.51 -16.93 11.11
C PHE A 58 15.19 -18.31 11.16
N ALA A 59 14.88 -19.14 12.15
CA ALA A 59 15.31 -20.54 12.14
C ALA A 59 14.63 -21.35 11.02
N ARG A 60 13.49 -20.87 10.50
CA ARG A 60 12.90 -21.41 9.27
C ARG A 60 13.75 -20.95 8.08
N ALA A 61 14.35 -21.92 7.38
CA ALA A 61 15.01 -21.67 6.11
C ALA A 61 14.06 -20.92 5.16
N THR A 62 14.59 -20.00 4.34
CA THR A 62 13.84 -19.14 3.41
C THR A 62 12.82 -18.17 4.03
N TYR A 63 12.78 -18.01 5.37
CA TYR A 63 11.99 -16.96 6.00
C TYR A 63 12.65 -15.59 5.79
N ARG A 64 12.10 -14.80 4.87
CA ARG A 64 12.58 -13.46 4.49
C ARG A 64 11.64 -12.32 4.91
N TYR A 65 10.63 -12.66 5.69
CA TYR A 65 9.60 -11.74 6.13
C TYR A 65 9.94 -11.21 7.51
N THR A 66 9.19 -10.21 7.94
CA THR A 66 9.47 -9.50 9.18
C THR A 66 8.97 -10.34 10.35
N PRO A 67 9.66 -10.34 11.51
CA PRO A 67 9.22 -11.12 12.66
C PRO A 67 7.78 -10.80 13.08
N LEU A 68 7.36 -9.55 12.90
CA LEU A 68 6.01 -9.09 13.26
C LEU A 68 4.92 -9.91 12.57
N LEU A 69 5.12 -10.32 11.32
CA LEU A 69 4.17 -11.17 10.61
C LEU A 69 4.06 -12.56 11.26
N ALA A 70 5.19 -13.19 11.62
CA ALA A 70 5.17 -14.49 12.31
C ALA A 70 4.48 -14.38 13.67
N TRP A 71 4.79 -13.35 14.47
CA TRP A 71 4.13 -13.09 15.76
C TRP A 71 2.63 -12.90 15.62
N LEU A 72 2.19 -12.16 14.60
CA LEU A 72 0.76 -11.97 14.33
C LEU A 72 0.07 -13.30 14.02
N LEU A 73 0.69 -14.16 13.23
CA LEU A 73 0.13 -15.46 12.85
C LEU A 73 0.16 -16.52 13.95
N VAL A 74 0.83 -16.27 15.08
CA VAL A 74 0.69 -17.11 16.28
C VAL A 74 -0.73 -17.02 16.83
N VAL A 75 -1.33 -15.83 16.81
CA VAL A 75 -2.60 -15.55 17.49
C VAL A 75 -3.83 -15.64 16.57
N VAL A 76 -3.64 -15.56 15.25
CA VAL A 76 -4.75 -15.59 14.29
C VAL A 76 -4.49 -16.52 13.11
N ASN A 77 -5.57 -17.09 12.55
CA ASN A 77 -5.49 -17.83 11.30
C ASN A 77 -5.15 -16.89 10.14
N GLY A 78 -4.00 -17.12 9.49
CA GLY A 78 -3.49 -16.22 8.46
C GLY A 78 -4.42 -16.06 7.25
N LYS A 79 -4.97 -17.15 6.71
CA LYS A 79 -5.92 -17.06 5.57
C LYS A 79 -7.16 -16.24 5.91
N LEU A 80 -7.69 -16.38 7.13
CA LEU A 80 -8.82 -15.57 7.57
C LEU A 80 -8.41 -14.10 7.72
N LEU A 81 -7.28 -13.83 8.37
CA LEU A 81 -6.73 -12.48 8.52
C LEU A 81 -6.56 -11.78 7.16
N PHE A 82 -5.92 -12.45 6.20
CA PHE A 82 -5.66 -11.92 4.87
C PHE A 82 -6.96 -11.67 4.09
N GLY A 83 -7.94 -12.59 4.19
CA GLY A 83 -9.26 -12.39 3.59
C GLY A 83 -10.02 -11.20 4.19
N VAL A 84 -9.93 -11.00 5.51
CA VAL A 84 -10.52 -9.83 6.19
C VAL A 84 -9.82 -8.53 5.76
N CYS A 85 -8.49 -8.50 5.74
CA CYS A 85 -7.73 -7.33 5.28
C CYS A 85 -8.04 -6.96 3.82
N ASP A 86 -8.23 -7.96 2.96
CA ASP A 86 -8.64 -7.76 1.57
C ASP A 86 -10.04 -7.10 1.47
N LEU A 87 -11.03 -7.58 2.23
CA LEU A 87 -12.35 -6.95 2.29
C LEU A 87 -12.31 -5.53 2.88
N LEU A 88 -11.47 -5.30 3.90
CA LEU A 88 -11.25 -3.97 4.48
C LEU A 88 -10.60 -3.01 3.47
N THR A 89 -9.75 -3.52 2.58
CA THR A 89 -9.16 -2.72 1.50
C THR A 89 -10.25 -2.07 0.65
N ALA A 90 -11.28 -2.81 0.27
CA ALA A 90 -12.43 -2.26 -0.46
C ALA A 90 -13.20 -1.19 0.33
N VAL A 91 -13.32 -1.35 1.66
CA VAL A 91 -13.94 -0.33 2.52
C VAL A 91 -13.13 0.97 2.51
N PHE A 92 -11.81 0.90 2.55
CA PHE A 92 -10.96 2.10 2.45
C PHE A 92 -11.02 2.74 1.08
N ILE A 93 -11.05 1.96 -0.01
CA ILE A 93 -11.29 2.49 -1.37
C ILE A 93 -12.60 3.29 -1.41
N ALA A 94 -13.69 2.73 -0.86
CA ALA A 94 -14.97 3.41 -0.82
C ALA A 94 -14.91 4.71 0.00
N LYS A 95 -14.32 4.68 1.20
CA LYS A 95 -14.17 5.86 2.06
C LYS A 95 -13.34 6.98 1.41
N ILE A 96 -12.28 6.61 0.70
CA ILE A 96 -11.41 7.54 -0.01
C ILE A 96 -12.17 8.23 -1.16
N ASN A 97 -12.92 7.46 -1.95
CA ASN A 97 -13.70 8.00 -3.06
C ASN A 97 -14.84 8.91 -2.63
N LEU A 98 -15.51 8.57 -1.52
CA LEU A 98 -16.52 9.44 -0.91
C LEU A 98 -15.94 10.80 -0.49
N HIS A 99 -14.67 10.84 -0.08
CA HIS A 99 -14.00 12.12 0.22
C HIS A 99 -13.65 12.92 -1.04
N LYS A 100 -13.39 12.24 -2.17
CA LYS A 100 -13.02 12.85 -3.45
C LYS A 100 -14.21 13.55 -4.13
N HIS A 101 -15.40 12.95 -4.07
CA HIS A 101 -16.58 13.48 -4.75
C HIS A 101 -17.44 14.33 -3.79
N ARG A 102 -17.47 15.65 -4.04
CA ARG A 102 -18.35 16.60 -3.32
C ARG A 102 -19.84 16.38 -3.62
N ASN A 103 -20.18 15.85 -4.80
CA ASN A 103 -21.55 15.54 -5.19
C ASN A 103 -21.93 14.11 -4.77
N PRO A 104 -22.92 13.93 -3.88
CA PRO A 104 -23.28 12.61 -3.36
C PRO A 104 -23.82 11.63 -4.42
N ASN A 105 -24.43 12.14 -5.50
CA ASN A 105 -24.98 11.31 -6.57
C ASN A 105 -23.87 10.74 -7.49
N GLU A 106 -22.85 11.53 -7.84
CA GLU A 106 -21.68 11.05 -8.60
C GLU A 106 -20.79 10.14 -7.74
N ALA A 107 -20.65 10.47 -6.45
CA ALA A 107 -19.88 9.67 -5.51
C ALA A 107 -20.43 8.24 -5.42
N SER A 108 -21.75 8.09 -5.40
CA SER A 108 -22.39 6.79 -5.21
C SER A 108 -22.02 5.81 -6.32
N ILE A 109 -22.16 6.18 -7.59
CA ILE A 109 -21.91 5.28 -8.73
C ILE A 109 -20.44 4.87 -8.83
N ASN A 110 -19.50 5.82 -8.72
CA ASN A 110 -18.07 5.52 -8.83
C ASN A 110 -17.57 4.67 -7.65
N VAL A 111 -18.02 4.99 -6.42
CA VAL A 111 -17.68 4.20 -5.22
C VAL A 111 -18.13 2.75 -5.37
N ILE A 112 -19.33 2.53 -5.90
CA ILE A 112 -19.86 1.18 -6.12
C ILE A 112 -19.05 0.44 -7.18
N PHE A 113 -18.78 1.10 -8.31
CA PHE A 113 -18.05 0.49 -9.41
C PHE A 113 -16.63 0.09 -8.99
N GLU A 114 -15.92 0.96 -8.27
CA GLU A 114 -14.57 0.66 -7.80
C GLU A 114 -14.54 -0.39 -6.70
N ALA A 115 -15.49 -0.36 -5.75
CA ALA A 115 -15.64 -1.41 -4.75
C ALA A 115 -15.98 -2.78 -5.40
N PHE A 116 -16.84 -2.77 -6.42
CA PHE A 116 -17.15 -3.94 -7.24
C PHE A 116 -15.89 -4.48 -7.93
N LEU A 117 -15.12 -3.60 -8.57
CA LEU A 117 -13.88 -3.95 -9.27
C LEU A 117 -12.79 -4.49 -8.34
N TRP A 118 -12.82 -4.21 -7.03
CA TRP A 118 -11.91 -4.83 -6.08
C TRP A 118 -12.46 -6.14 -5.53
N ILE A 119 -13.69 -6.10 -5.00
CA ILE A 119 -14.28 -7.20 -4.23
C ILE A 119 -14.55 -8.42 -5.11
N LEU A 120 -15.02 -8.21 -6.33
CA LEU A 120 -15.37 -9.30 -7.26
C LEU A 120 -14.27 -9.60 -8.27
N ASN A 121 -13.09 -9.00 -8.11
CA ASN A 121 -11.95 -9.35 -8.94
C ASN A 121 -11.43 -10.75 -8.58
N PRO A 122 -11.46 -11.69 -9.55
CA PRO A 122 -11.04 -13.06 -9.30
C PRO A 122 -9.56 -13.15 -8.92
N PHE A 123 -8.69 -12.28 -9.43
CA PHE A 123 -7.27 -12.29 -9.08
C PHE A 123 -7.05 -11.89 -7.62
N VAL A 124 -7.70 -10.81 -7.17
CA VAL A 124 -7.59 -10.34 -5.79
C VAL A 124 -8.16 -11.38 -4.82
N ALA A 125 -9.35 -11.91 -5.14
CA ALA A 125 -10.01 -12.93 -4.33
C ALA A 125 -9.17 -14.22 -4.25
N VAL A 126 -8.54 -14.64 -5.35
CA VAL A 126 -7.62 -15.81 -5.35
C VAL A 126 -6.38 -15.50 -4.52
N ILE A 127 -5.69 -14.37 -4.72
CA ILE A 127 -4.47 -14.04 -3.97
C ILE A 127 -4.72 -14.05 -2.46
N SER A 128 -5.82 -13.44 -1.99
CA SER A 128 -6.12 -13.39 -0.55
C SER A 128 -6.48 -14.78 0.01
N THR A 129 -7.29 -15.56 -0.69
CA THR A 129 -7.70 -16.91 -0.24
C THR A 129 -6.60 -17.97 -0.36
N ARG A 130 -5.61 -17.79 -1.25
CA ARG A 130 -4.40 -18.61 -1.31
C ARG A 130 -3.51 -18.46 -0.07
N GLY A 131 -3.68 -17.40 0.71
CA GLY A 131 -2.92 -17.18 1.95
C GLY A 131 -1.78 -16.16 1.80
N ASN A 132 -1.90 -15.19 0.90
CA ASN A 132 -0.88 -14.18 0.71
C ASN A 132 -1.07 -12.95 1.63
N ALA A 133 0.01 -12.49 2.27
CA ALA A 133 0.03 -11.35 3.19
C ALA A 133 -0.06 -9.96 2.50
N GLU A 134 -0.03 -9.87 1.17
CA GLU A 134 -0.14 -8.59 0.44
C GLU A 134 -1.37 -7.76 0.85
N SER A 135 -2.47 -8.42 1.17
CA SER A 135 -3.72 -7.80 1.61
C SER A 135 -3.56 -6.92 2.87
N ILE A 136 -2.68 -7.31 3.80
CA ILE A 136 -2.38 -6.50 5.01
C ILE A 136 -1.70 -5.19 4.62
N ILE A 137 -0.79 -5.26 3.65
CA ILE A 137 -0.02 -4.09 3.23
C ILE A 137 -0.93 -3.14 2.44
N ALA A 138 -1.78 -3.69 1.57
CA ALA A 138 -2.76 -2.91 0.82
C ALA A 138 -3.68 -2.12 1.75
N VAL A 139 -4.25 -2.77 2.78
CA VAL A 139 -5.14 -2.07 3.73
C VAL A 139 -4.40 -1.00 4.53
N LEU A 140 -3.15 -1.24 4.95
CA LEU A 140 -2.36 -0.25 5.71
C LEU A 140 -1.95 0.97 4.87
N VAL A 141 -1.57 0.74 3.61
CA VAL A 141 -1.25 1.84 2.67
C VAL A 141 -2.50 2.68 2.38
N LEU A 142 -3.65 2.04 2.11
CA LEU A 142 -4.90 2.78 1.89
C LEU A 142 -5.40 3.48 3.16
N ALA A 143 -5.24 2.88 4.33
CA ALA A 143 -5.55 3.52 5.60
C ALA A 143 -4.69 4.79 5.80
N THR A 144 -3.40 4.73 5.45
CA THR A 144 -2.50 5.88 5.47
C THR A 144 -3.02 7.00 4.58
N VAL A 145 -3.39 6.68 3.34
CA VAL A 145 -3.95 7.66 2.39
C VAL A 145 -5.23 8.28 2.95
N TYR A 146 -6.14 7.46 3.47
CA TYR A 146 -7.39 7.94 4.07
C TYR A 146 -7.15 8.90 5.23
N PHE A 147 -6.23 8.58 6.14
CA PHE A 147 -5.91 9.46 7.27
C PHE A 147 -5.20 10.75 6.84
N LEU A 148 -4.31 10.70 5.84
CA LEU A 148 -3.67 11.89 5.26
C LEU A 148 -4.69 12.85 4.65
N ILE A 149 -5.64 12.32 3.88
CA ILE A 149 -6.71 13.11 3.27
C ILE A 149 -7.53 13.81 4.35
N ASN A 150 -7.86 13.08 5.42
CA ASN A 150 -8.58 13.57 6.61
C ASN A 150 -7.73 14.41 7.58
N ARG A 151 -6.49 14.77 7.22
CA ARG A 151 -5.56 15.58 8.03
C ARG A 151 -5.12 14.95 9.35
N ASN A 152 -5.35 13.66 9.55
CA ASN A 152 -4.93 12.97 10.74
C ASN A 152 -3.53 12.38 10.56
N ILE A 153 -2.51 13.21 10.77
CA ILE A 153 -1.11 12.86 10.51
C ILE A 153 -0.59 11.78 11.48
N SER A 154 -1.03 11.79 12.74
CA SER A 154 -0.60 10.81 13.74
C SER A 154 -1.00 9.40 13.34
N PHE A 155 -2.28 9.19 12.99
CA PHE A 155 -2.75 7.87 12.57
C PHE A 155 -2.16 7.47 11.21
N ALA A 156 -1.99 8.41 10.28
CA ALA A 156 -1.30 8.13 9.02
C ALA A 156 0.14 7.66 9.22
N ALA A 157 0.90 8.30 10.12
CA ALA A 157 2.27 7.91 10.44
C ALA A 157 2.35 6.51 11.04
N VAL A 158 1.43 6.17 11.96
CA VAL A 158 1.36 4.84 12.58
C VAL A 158 1.04 3.77 11.52
N THR A 159 0.01 3.97 10.70
CA THR A 159 -0.36 2.98 9.68
C THR A 159 0.73 2.82 8.61
N PHE A 160 1.41 3.90 8.25
CA PHE A 160 2.52 3.85 7.30
C PHE A 160 3.74 3.13 7.87
N GLY A 161 4.11 3.46 9.12
CA GLY A 161 5.21 2.78 9.81
C GLY A 161 4.97 1.28 9.92
N LEU A 162 3.75 0.86 10.25
CA LEU A 162 3.36 -0.55 10.25
C LEU A 162 3.45 -1.18 8.86
N ALA A 163 3.05 -0.48 7.79
CA ALA A 163 3.18 -0.98 6.42
C ALA A 163 4.65 -1.26 6.06
N VAL A 164 5.56 -0.33 6.37
CA VAL A 164 7.00 -0.48 6.13
C VAL A 164 7.60 -1.59 6.98
N HIS A 165 7.15 -1.74 8.24
CA HIS A 165 7.59 -2.81 9.13
C HIS A 165 7.06 -4.20 8.79
N LEU A 166 6.00 -4.32 7.98
CA LEU A 166 5.51 -5.60 7.47
C LEU A 166 6.06 -5.91 6.09
N LYS A 167 6.37 -4.88 5.29
CA LYS A 167 7.06 -5.05 4.02
C LYS A 167 7.82 -3.77 3.68
N VAL A 168 9.15 -3.87 3.70
CA VAL A 168 10.05 -2.74 3.48
C VAL A 168 9.75 -2.00 2.16
N TYR A 169 9.27 -2.70 1.14
CA TYR A 169 8.88 -2.08 -0.14
C TYR A 169 7.82 -0.97 -0.02
N ALA A 170 7.00 -0.94 1.05
CA ALA A 170 6.06 0.15 1.28
C ALA A 170 6.75 1.51 1.50
N ILE A 171 8.07 1.52 1.82
CA ILE A 171 8.84 2.74 2.05
C ILE A 171 8.86 3.67 0.85
N ILE A 172 8.66 3.13 -0.36
CA ILE A 172 8.61 3.96 -1.58
C ILE A 172 7.60 5.10 -1.40
N TYR A 173 6.45 4.84 -0.76
CA TYR A 173 5.38 5.81 -0.59
C TYR A 173 5.71 6.98 0.35
N ALA A 174 6.86 6.96 1.03
CA ALA A 174 7.27 8.02 1.95
C ALA A 174 7.35 9.39 1.27
N LEU A 175 7.95 9.47 0.06
CA LEU A 175 8.10 10.77 -0.60
C LEU A 175 6.76 11.38 -1.06
N PRO A 176 5.86 10.63 -1.76
CA PRO A 176 4.53 11.15 -2.09
C PRO A 176 3.76 11.63 -0.87
N PHE A 177 3.83 10.91 0.25
CA PHE A 177 3.16 11.31 1.49
C PHE A 177 3.74 12.58 2.08
N TRP A 178 5.07 12.71 2.12
CA TRP A 178 5.73 13.91 2.61
C TRP A 178 5.40 15.14 1.75
N LEU A 179 5.54 15.04 0.43
CA LEU A 179 5.23 16.12 -0.51
C LEU A 179 3.76 16.53 -0.47
N PHE A 180 2.85 15.56 -0.29
CA PHE A 180 1.43 15.86 -0.14
C PHE A 180 1.16 16.69 1.12
N ILE A 181 1.79 16.37 2.26
CA ILE A 181 1.65 17.14 3.50
C ILE A 181 2.17 18.56 3.30
N ASP A 182 3.38 18.71 2.76
CA ASP A 182 4.03 20.01 2.57
C ASP A 182 3.26 20.92 1.60
N CYS A 183 2.84 20.40 0.45
CA CYS A 183 2.04 21.15 -0.52
C CYS A 183 0.72 21.63 0.11
N LYS A 184 0.04 20.75 0.86
CA LYS A 184 -1.26 21.08 1.46
C LYS A 184 -1.12 22.03 2.65
N ASN A 185 0.04 22.10 3.31
CA ASN A 185 0.35 23.09 4.34
C ASN A 185 0.67 24.45 3.72
N PHE A 186 1.49 24.48 2.65
CA PHE A 186 1.78 25.68 1.87
C PHE A 186 0.52 26.35 1.31
N LEU A 187 -0.43 25.55 0.79
CA LEU A 187 -1.71 26.06 0.30
C LEU A 187 -2.57 26.69 1.42
N ILE A 188 -2.57 26.13 2.63
CA ILE A 188 -3.29 26.73 3.77
C ILE A 188 -2.65 28.06 4.16
N GLU A 189 -1.33 28.09 4.30
CA GLU A 189 -0.61 29.30 4.71
C GLU A 189 -0.84 30.45 3.73
N ASN A 190 -0.82 30.17 2.43
CA ASN A 190 -1.12 31.16 1.41
C ASN A 190 -2.60 31.59 1.46
N SER A 191 -3.55 30.67 1.66
CA SER A 191 -4.96 31.01 1.81
C SER A 191 -5.23 31.93 3.03
N LYS A 192 -4.56 31.67 4.17
CA LYS A 192 -4.63 32.54 5.35
C LYS A 192 -4.03 33.92 5.10
N LYS A 193 -2.89 34.00 4.39
CA LYS A 193 -2.25 35.27 3.98
C LYS A 193 -3.11 36.06 3.00
N THR A 194 -3.78 35.40 2.06
CA THR A 194 -4.71 36.05 1.12
C THR A 194 -5.94 36.62 1.84
N GLN A 195 -6.46 35.94 2.86
CA GLN A 195 -7.56 36.45 3.68
C GLN A 195 -7.14 37.58 4.63
N SER A 196 -5.91 37.55 5.18
CA SER A 196 -5.39 38.65 6.02
C SER A 196 -4.98 39.89 5.21
N ASN A 197 -4.54 39.71 3.96
CA ASN A 197 -4.07 40.81 3.10
C ASN A 197 -5.19 41.57 2.36
N VAL A 198 -6.46 41.18 2.55
CA VAL A 198 -7.61 42.06 2.21
C VAL A 198 -7.65 43.30 3.13
N ALA A 199 -6.88 43.32 4.22
CA ALA A 199 -6.66 44.48 5.08
C ALA A 199 -5.18 44.88 5.15
N LYS A 200 -4.56 45.22 4.01
CA LYS A 200 -3.49 46.23 3.77
C LYS A 200 -2.56 45.80 2.62
N PRO A 201 -2.12 46.73 1.76
CA PRO A 201 -0.98 46.49 0.88
C PRO A 201 0.32 46.82 1.62
N GLN A 202 1.36 45.98 1.49
CA GLN A 202 2.68 46.40 1.00
C GLN A 202 3.80 45.36 1.15
N ASN A 203 4.55 45.29 0.05
CA ASN A 203 6.00 45.17 -0.11
C ASN A 203 6.75 43.84 0.08
N ARG A 204 7.40 43.50 -1.03
CA ARG A 204 8.37 42.45 -1.31
C ARG A 204 9.75 42.91 -0.84
N SER A 205 10.53 42.00 -0.25
CA SER A 205 12.01 42.06 -0.23
C SER A 205 12.60 40.66 -0.02
N GLN A 206 13.74 40.45 -0.64
CA GLN A 206 14.42 39.20 -0.94
C GLN A 206 15.36 38.68 0.18
N ASN A 207 15.72 37.40 0.01
CA ASN A 207 16.97 36.70 0.36
C ASN A 207 17.13 36.10 1.77
N GLN A 208 17.28 34.77 1.81
CA GLN A 208 18.31 34.14 2.64
C GLN A 208 18.78 32.79 2.03
N LYS A 209 20.08 32.67 1.80
CA LYS A 209 20.80 31.45 1.40
C LYS A 209 20.92 30.51 2.60
N LEU A 210 20.74 29.20 2.39
CA LEU A 210 21.03 28.15 3.37
C LEU A 210 22.40 27.51 3.06
N PRO A 211 23.25 27.23 4.07
CA PRO A 211 24.49 26.50 3.89
C PRO A 211 24.22 24.99 3.79
N ILE A 212 24.87 24.33 2.83
CA ILE A 212 24.87 22.86 2.70
C ILE A 212 26.22 22.38 3.26
N ASN A 213 26.21 21.62 4.35
CA ASN A 213 27.39 20.94 4.86
C ASN A 213 27.36 19.47 4.40
N ASN A 214 28.41 19.05 3.72
CA ASN A 214 28.54 17.71 3.13
C ASN A 214 29.39 16.82 4.06
N GLY A 215 28.79 15.74 4.53
CA GLY A 215 29.49 14.63 5.16
C GLY A 215 28.70 13.35 5.00
N ILE A 216 28.79 12.70 3.83
CA ILE A 216 28.22 11.38 3.60
C ILE A 216 29.36 10.39 3.34
N ASN A 217 29.46 9.38 4.21
CA ASN A 217 30.45 8.30 4.18
C ASN A 217 30.38 7.50 2.86
N GLN A 218 31.54 7.30 2.23
CA GLN A 218 31.68 6.78 0.86
C GLN A 218 31.38 5.28 0.71
N ASP A 219 31.43 4.51 1.81
CA ASP A 219 31.14 3.06 1.78
C ASP A 219 29.64 2.73 1.81
N LEU A 220 28.80 3.66 2.29
CA LEU A 220 27.33 3.56 2.20
C LEU A 220 26.82 3.96 0.80
N LEU A 221 27.59 4.82 0.11
CA LEU A 221 27.23 5.41 -1.18
C LEU A 221 27.32 4.39 -2.33
N SER A 222 28.28 3.47 -2.28
CA SER A 222 28.51 2.48 -3.35
C SER A 222 27.37 1.46 -3.50
N GLY A 223 26.73 1.06 -2.39
CA GLY A 223 25.52 0.20 -2.40
C GLY A 223 24.24 0.94 -2.79
N LEU A 224 24.14 2.24 -2.45
CA LEU A 224 23.00 3.10 -2.83
C LEU A 224 23.01 3.42 -4.33
N ILE A 225 24.17 3.65 -4.94
CA ILE A 225 24.31 4.04 -6.37
C ILE A 225 23.63 3.05 -7.33
N ALA A 226 23.63 1.74 -7.03
CA ALA A 226 22.96 0.75 -7.88
C ALA A 226 21.42 0.87 -7.90
N PHE A 227 20.84 1.51 -6.88
CA PHE A 227 19.39 1.74 -6.73
C PHE A 227 18.98 3.20 -7.03
N ILE A 228 19.93 4.13 -7.15
CA ILE A 228 19.67 5.57 -7.39
C ILE A 228 18.92 5.85 -8.70
N PRO A 229 19.24 5.23 -9.86
CA PRO A 229 18.48 5.51 -11.08
C PRO A 229 17.02 5.04 -10.97
N GLN A 230 16.81 3.87 -10.36
CA GLN A 230 15.48 3.25 -10.21
C GLN A 230 14.62 3.98 -9.17
N LEU A 231 15.15 4.18 -7.95
CA LEU A 231 14.46 4.92 -6.91
C LEU A 231 14.32 6.38 -7.32
N GLY A 232 15.36 7.02 -7.85
CA GLY A 232 15.33 8.42 -8.28
C GLY A 232 14.27 8.72 -9.34
N VAL A 233 14.17 7.90 -10.41
CA VAL A 233 13.17 8.11 -11.46
C VAL A 233 11.75 7.84 -10.97
N SER A 234 11.51 6.73 -10.25
CA SER A 234 10.17 6.43 -9.71
C SER A 234 9.70 7.50 -8.72
N THR A 235 10.63 7.96 -7.87
CA THR A 235 10.41 8.98 -6.86
C THR A 235 10.21 10.36 -7.49
N PHE A 236 10.93 10.71 -8.56
CA PHE A 236 10.75 11.96 -9.30
C PHE A 236 9.40 12.04 -10.01
N ILE A 237 8.96 10.96 -10.66
CA ILE A 237 7.65 10.88 -11.33
C ILE A 237 6.52 11.01 -10.30
N GLY A 238 6.62 10.26 -9.19
CA GLY A 238 5.68 10.35 -8.06
C GLY A 238 5.64 11.75 -7.46
N ALA A 239 6.80 12.38 -7.25
CA ALA A 239 6.91 13.74 -6.72
C ALA A 239 6.25 14.79 -7.62
N LYS A 240 6.55 14.76 -8.93
CA LYS A 240 5.95 15.69 -9.89
C LYS A 240 4.43 15.52 -9.91
N ALA A 241 3.93 14.29 -9.95
CA ALA A 241 2.50 14.00 -9.86
C ALA A 241 1.86 14.53 -8.55
N ALA A 242 2.53 14.34 -7.41
CA ALA A 242 2.05 14.81 -6.11
C ALA A 242 1.95 16.34 -6.04
N THR A 243 2.85 17.08 -6.70
CA THR A 243 2.79 18.56 -6.76
C THR A 243 1.56 19.09 -7.50
N HIS A 244 0.94 18.30 -8.37
CA HIS A 244 -0.32 18.66 -9.04
C HIS A 244 -1.56 18.43 -8.16
N GLY A 245 -1.41 17.91 -6.94
CA GLY A 245 -2.49 17.72 -5.97
C GLY A 245 -3.25 16.40 -6.08
N ASP A 246 -2.93 15.54 -7.05
CA ASP A 246 -3.51 14.19 -7.17
C ASP A 246 -2.58 13.12 -6.55
N ILE A 247 -2.83 12.83 -5.27
CA ILE A 247 -2.10 11.79 -4.53
C ILE A 247 -2.30 10.39 -5.13
N TYR A 248 -3.46 10.11 -5.73
CA TYR A 248 -3.75 8.77 -6.27
C TYR A 248 -2.90 8.49 -7.49
N PHE A 249 -2.83 9.47 -8.40
CA PHE A 249 -1.96 9.37 -9.57
C PHE A 249 -0.48 9.31 -9.18
N ALA A 250 -0.07 10.05 -8.14
CA ALA A 250 1.30 10.00 -7.64
C ALA A 250 1.69 8.60 -7.13
N LEU A 251 0.84 7.96 -6.33
CA LEU A 251 1.09 6.61 -5.81
C LEU A 251 1.09 5.56 -6.93
N PHE A 252 0.15 5.68 -7.88
CA PHE A 252 0.09 4.81 -9.05
C PHE A 252 1.36 4.92 -9.90
N ALA A 253 1.71 6.15 -10.31
CA ALA A 253 2.85 6.40 -11.17
C ALA A 253 4.15 5.95 -10.51
N GLN A 254 4.30 6.21 -9.20
CA GLN A 254 5.46 5.74 -8.45
C GLN A 254 5.54 4.22 -8.37
N THR A 255 4.43 3.53 -8.09
CA THR A 255 4.39 2.05 -8.05
C THR A 255 4.71 1.48 -9.43
N PHE A 256 4.08 2.01 -10.48
CA PHE A 256 4.28 1.58 -11.85
C PHE A 256 5.74 1.74 -12.28
N SER A 257 6.33 2.91 -12.04
CA SER A 257 7.75 3.15 -12.33
C SER A 257 8.68 2.29 -11.48
N PHE A 258 8.38 2.08 -10.20
CA PHE A 258 9.20 1.23 -9.33
C PHE A 258 9.24 -0.22 -9.80
N VAL A 259 8.08 -0.77 -10.21
CA VAL A 259 7.94 -2.13 -10.73
C VAL A 259 8.61 -2.26 -12.10
N MET A 260 8.35 -1.34 -13.02
CA MET A 260 8.91 -1.38 -14.38
C MET A 260 10.43 -1.27 -14.41
N LEU A 261 11.00 -0.52 -13.48
CA LEU A 261 12.45 -0.31 -13.40
C LEU A 261 13.15 -1.35 -12.50
N ASN A 262 12.42 -2.33 -11.95
CA ASN A 262 13.01 -3.37 -11.11
C ASN A 262 13.74 -4.43 -11.94
N LYS A 263 15.06 -4.53 -11.72
CA LYS A 263 15.94 -5.50 -12.42
C LYS A 263 15.49 -6.96 -12.31
N VAL A 264 14.80 -7.36 -11.24
CA VAL A 264 14.30 -8.74 -11.06
C VAL A 264 13.16 -9.07 -12.02
N VAL A 265 12.28 -8.10 -12.32
CA VAL A 265 11.23 -8.27 -13.32
C VAL A 265 11.88 -8.42 -14.70
N THR A 266 12.88 -7.60 -15.01
CA THR A 266 13.60 -7.67 -16.28
C THR A 266 14.28 -9.03 -16.49
N SER A 267 14.95 -9.59 -15.49
CA SER A 267 15.63 -10.90 -15.63
C SER A 267 14.69 -12.10 -15.65
N GLN A 268 13.55 -12.05 -14.94
CA GLN A 268 12.57 -13.14 -14.96
C GLN A 268 11.88 -13.29 -16.32
N TYR A 269 11.64 -12.18 -17.05
CA TYR A 269 11.17 -12.24 -18.44
C TYR A 269 12.23 -12.84 -19.39
N PHE A 270 13.51 -12.54 -19.17
CA PHE A 270 14.59 -13.12 -19.99
C PHE A 270 14.74 -14.62 -19.80
N MET A 271 14.61 -15.15 -18.57
CA MET A 271 14.66 -16.60 -18.34
C MET A 271 13.51 -17.36 -19.03
N TRP A 272 12.38 -16.71 -19.28
CA TRP A 272 11.26 -17.31 -20.03
C TRP A 272 11.49 -17.33 -21.55
N LEU A 273 12.25 -16.35 -22.08
CA LEU A 273 12.63 -16.27 -23.50
C LEU A 273 13.89 -17.08 -23.85
N SER A 274 14.74 -17.37 -22.87
CA SER A 274 15.96 -18.18 -23.03
C SER A 274 15.77 -19.65 -22.68
N GLY A 275 14.51 -20.09 -22.58
CA GLY A 275 14.13 -21.50 -22.59
C GLY A 275 14.20 -22.11 -24.00
N TYR A 276 15.36 -21.99 -24.66
CA TYR A 276 15.91 -22.87 -25.70
C TYR A 276 17.43 -22.68 -25.75
#